data_AF-A0A7C2Z4H9-F1
#
_entry.id   AF-A0A7C2Z4H9-F1
#
_cell.length_a   1.000
_cell.length_b   1.000
_cell.length_c   1.000
_cell.angle_alpha   90.00
_cell.angle_beta   90.00
_cell.angle_gamma   90.00
#
_symmetry.space_group_name_H-M   'P 1'
#
loop_
_entity.id
_entity.type
_entity.pdbx_description
1 polymer ?
#
loop_
_entity_poly.entity_id
_entity_poly.type
_entity_poly.pdbx_seq_one_letter_code
_entity_poly.pdbx_strand_id
1 'polypeptide(L)' 'MRTTILRWAWQMLKPTLIPWLRERALRLPAHQRDALAQRLRLPLQTIEQVENALRQVVLYRLERWEP' A
#
# COMPACT_ATOMS: atom_id res chain seq x y z
N MET A 1 17.96 -22.74 -3.82
CA MET A 1 16.78 -23.01 -4.68
C MET A 1 15.53 -22.22 -4.26
N ARG A 2 15.13 -22.18 -2.99
CA ARG A 2 13.95 -21.39 -2.54
C ARG A 2 14.00 -19.88 -2.84
N THR A 3 15.17 -19.24 -2.67
CA THR A 3 15.37 -17.81 -2.97
C THR A 3 15.23 -17.49 -4.46
N THR A 4 15.69 -18.40 -5.33
CA THR A 4 15.57 -18.27 -6.78
C THR A 4 14.11 -18.31 -7.23
N ILE A 5 13.29 -19.19 -6.64
CA ILE A 5 11.86 -19.30 -6.92
C ILE A 5 11.11 -18.07 -6.43
N LEU A 6 11.41 -17.59 -5.22
CA LEU A 6 10.82 -16.36 -4.67
C LEU A 6 11.15 -15.13 -5.52
N ARG A 7 12.39 -15.02 -5.99
CA ARG A 7 12.82 -13.94 -6.90
C ARG A 7 12.11 -13.98 -8.23
N TRP A 8 11.93 -15.17 -8.80
CA TRP A 8 11.24 -15.33 -10.08
C TRP A 8 9.74 -15.05 -9.97
N ALA A 9 9.10 -15.58 -8.91
CA ALA A 9 7.72 -15.26 -8.57
C ALA A 9 7.54 -13.75 -8.33
N TRP A 10 8.49 -13.11 -7.64
CA TRP A 10 8.47 -11.67 -7.42
C TRP A 10 8.60 -10.86 -8.71
N GLN A 11 9.51 -11.24 -9.61
CA GLN A 11 9.67 -10.57 -10.90
C GLN A 11 8.42 -10.68 -11.78
N MET A 12 7.69 -11.78 -11.69
CA MET A 12 6.41 -11.98 -12.39
C MET A 12 5.24 -11.24 -11.74
N LEU A 13 5.18 -11.21 -10.40
CA LEU A 13 4.09 -10.54 -9.67
C LEU A 13 4.24 -9.01 -9.64
N LYS A 14 5.46 -8.49 -9.48
CA LYS A 14 5.77 -7.05 -9.35
C LYS A 14 5.09 -6.17 -10.40
N PRO A 15 5.15 -6.46 -11.72
CA PRO A 15 4.56 -5.58 -12.74
C PRO A 15 3.04 -5.50 -12.68
N THR A 16 2.35 -6.52 -12.17
CA THR A 16 0.88 -6.56 -12.04
C THR A 16 0.41 -6.08 -10.67
N LEU A 17 1.21 -6.34 -9.64
CA LEU A 17 0.89 -6.05 -8.25
C LEU A 17 1.09 -4.57 -7.91
N ILE A 18 2.11 -3.91 -8.48
CA ILE A 18 2.31 -2.45 -8.32
C ILE A 18 1.12 -1.62 -8.84
N PRO A 19 0.64 -1.80 -10.10
CA PRO A 19 -0.51 -1.04 -10.58
C PRO A 19 -1.78 -1.40 -9.80
N TRP A 20 -1.99 -2.67 -9.47
CA TRP A 20 -3.13 -3.09 -8.65
C TRP A 20 -3.12 -2.47 -7.23
N LEU A 21 -1.95 -2.39 -6.58
CA LEU A 21 -1.80 -1.71 -5.29
C LEU A 21 -2.04 -0.21 -5.41
N ARG A 22 -1.55 0.43 -6.48
CA ARG A 22 -1.77 1.85 -6.77
C ARG A 22 -3.26 2.17 -6.98
N GLU A 23 -3.96 1.31 -7.71
CA GLU A 23 -5.34 1.57 -8.10
C GLU A 23 -6.36 1.17 -7.04
N ARG A 24 -6.12 0.08 -6.31
CA ARG A 24 -7.19 -0.62 -5.59
C ARG A 24 -6.91 -0.91 -4.12
N ALA A 25 -5.66 -1.17 -3.74
CA ALA A 25 -5.36 -1.66 -2.39
C ALA A 25 -5.07 -0.56 -1.35
N LEU A 26 -4.80 0.67 -1.80
CA LEU A 26 -4.37 1.78 -0.93
C LEU A 26 -5.33 2.97 -0.96
N ARG A 27 -6.62 2.65 -1.16
CA ARG A 27 -7.74 3.56 -0.95
C ARG A 27 -8.63 2.97 0.13
N LEU A 28 -8.62 3.56 1.32
CA LEU A 28 -9.59 3.23 2.35
C LEU A 28 -10.99 3.64 1.86
N PRO A 29 -12.02 2.78 2.02
CA PRO A 29 -13.40 3.17 1.75
C PRO A 29 -13.75 4.41 2.56
N ALA A 30 -14.44 5.38 1.95
CA ALA A 30 -14.77 6.66 2.59
C ALA A 30 -15.35 6.48 4.01
N HIS A 31 -16.27 5.52 4.16
CA HIS A 31 -16.88 5.17 5.44
C HIS A 31 -15.88 4.73 6.52
N GLN A 32 -14.80 4.01 6.16
CA GLN A 32 -13.77 3.63 7.13
C GLN A 32 -12.89 4.82 7.53
N ARG A 33 -12.62 5.74 6.59
CA ARG A 33 -11.87 6.97 6.89
C ARG A 33 -12.66 7.87 7.84
N ASP A 34 -13.96 8.03 7.62
CA ASP A 34 -14.84 8.81 8.50
C ASP A 34 -14.94 8.19 9.89
N ALA A 35 -15.09 6.86 9.97
CA ALA A 35 -15.08 6.14 11.24
C ALA A 35 -13.74 6.33 12.00
N LEU A 36 -12.61 6.31 11.30
CA LEU A 36 -11.29 6.59 11.90
C LEU A 36 -11.15 8.05 12.33
N ALA A 37 -11.65 9.01 11.53
CA ALA A 37 -11.61 10.44 11.85
C ALA A 37 -12.38 10.71 13.14
N GLN A 38 -13.57 10.12 13.26
CA GLN A 38 -14.40 10.20 14.47
C GLN A 38 -13.74 9.52 15.67
N ARG A 39 -13.18 8.31 15.47
CA ARG A 39 -12.58 7.52 16.56
C ARG A 39 -11.29 8.13 17.09
N LEU A 40 -10.48 8.72 16.22
CA LEU A 40 -9.20 9.35 16.57
C LEU A 40 -9.33 10.85 16.87
N ARG A 41 -10.52 11.44 16.63
CA ARG A 41 -10.77 12.89 16.71
C ARG A 41 -9.76 13.70 15.89
N LEU A 42 -9.41 13.19 14.71
CA LEU A 42 -8.47 13.83 13.80
C LEU A 42 -9.20 14.40 12.58
N PRO A 43 -8.67 15.46 11.96
CA PRO A 43 -9.18 15.92 10.68
C PRO A 43 -9.12 14.81 9.64
N LEU A 44 -10.15 14.69 8.80
CA LEU A 44 -10.18 13.74 7.69
C LEU A 44 -8.96 13.91 6.77
N GLN A 45 -8.52 15.16 6.54
CA GLN A 45 -7.32 15.49 5.79
C GLN A 45 -6.05 14.85 6.38
N THR A 46 -5.92 14.77 7.71
CA THR A 46 -4.77 14.13 8.36
C THR A 46 -4.78 12.63 8.10
N ILE A 47 -5.95 12.00 8.11
CA ILE A 47 -6.08 10.57 7.77
C ILE A 47 -5.72 10.31 6.31
N GLU A 48 -6.18 11.17 5.40
CA GLU A 48 -5.79 11.10 3.98
C GLU A 48 -4.29 11.26 3.78
N GLN A 49 -3.64 12.17 4.51
CA GLN A 49 -2.19 12.37 4.45
C GLN A 49 -1.43 11.15 4.96
N VAL A 50 -1.86 10.57 6.08
CA VAL A 50 -1.26 9.35 6.64
C VAL A 50 -1.47 8.16 5.70
N GLU A 51 -2.64 8.02 5.09
CA GLU A 51 -2.94 7.00 4.09
C GLU A 51 -2.05 7.16 2.85
N ASN A 52 -1.90 8.38 2.33
CA ASN A 52 -1.00 8.70 1.23
C ASN A 52 0.47 8.37 1.59
N ALA A 53 0.91 8.73 2.79
CA ALA A 53 2.27 8.47 3.25
C ALA A 53 2.55 6.96 3.40
N LEU A 54 1.63 6.21 4.01
CA LEU A 54 1.71 4.75 4.12
C LEU A 54 1.77 4.10 2.74
N ARG A 55 0.93 4.56 1.81
CA ARG A 55 0.96 4.13 0.40
C ARG A 55 2.34 4.34 -0.22
N GLN A 56 2.91 5.52 -0.08
CA GLN A 56 4.25 5.80 -0.63
C GLN A 56 5.33 4.92 0.00
N VAL A 57 5.31 4.73 1.32
CA VAL A 57 6.27 3.88 2.03
C VAL A 57 6.16 2.42 1.57
N VAL A 58 4.95 1.89 1.47
CA VAL A 58 4.72 0.51 1.02
C VAL A 58 5.18 0.33 -0.42
N LEU A 59 4.78 1.22 -1.34
CA LEU A 59 5.22 1.16 -2.73
C LEU A 59 6.75 1.26 -2.85
N TYR A 60 7.37 2.20 -2.16
CA TYR A 60 8.81 2.36 -2.14
C TYR A 60 9.53 1.11 -1.62
N ARG A 61 9.00 0.50 -0.55
CA ARG A 61 9.58 -0.72 0.03
C ARG A 61 9.41 -1.91 -0.90
N LEU A 62 8.28 -2.03 -1.60
CA LEU A 62 8.04 -3.07 -2.60
C LEU A 62 8.91 -2.88 -3.85
N GLU A 63 9.12 -1.64 -4.30
CA GLU A 63 10.00 -1.35 -5.42
C GLU A 63 11.45 -1.74 -5.14
N ARG A 64 11.92 -1.47 -3.91
CA ARG A 64 13.27 -1.78 -3.43
C ARG A 64 13.44 -3.18 -2.86
N TRP A 65 12.37 -3.95 -2.72
CA TRP A 65 12.49 -5.30 -2.16
C TRP A 65 13.12 -6.24 -3.19
N GLU A 66 14.28 -6.78 -2.83
CA GLU A 66 14.99 -7.84 -3.55
C GLU A 66 15.16 -9.06 -2.63
N PRO A 67 14.57 -10.23 -2.97
CA PRO A 67 14.67 -11.46 -2.19
C PRO A 67 15.90 -12.32 -2.47
#